data_AF-A0A210R0G1-F1
#
_entry.id   AF-A0A210R0G1-F1
#
_cell.length_a   1.000
_cell.length_b   1.000
_cell.length_c   1.000
_cell.angle_alpha   90.00
_cell.angle_beta   90.00
_cell.angle_gamma   90.00
#
_symmetry.space_group_name_H-M   'P 1'
#
loop_
_entity.id
_entity.type
_entity.pdbx_description
1 polymer ?
#
loop_
_entity_poly.entity_id
_entity_poly.type
_entity_poly.pdbx_seq_one_letter_code
_entity_poly.pdbx_strand_id
1 'polypeptide(L)'
;MALSLLQNGKLPRLLSSELVEEVFSESENCKQFILDSRKGLDALGVYTLASKLPTLVHVFTPGASTPLSVKKLTNILSPILSDNGSNKRRLEAAVYAKFVKYIREVASGHRGDVTLNSILQFVTGADEEPILEPIQI
;
A
#
# COMPACT_ATOMS: atom_id res chain seq x y z
N MET A 1 11.42 -1.87 9.18
CA MET A 1 11.29 -1.75 7.71
C MET A 1 10.97 -3.08 7.04
N ALA A 2 11.85 -4.07 7.15
CA ALA A 2 11.62 -5.38 6.50
C ALA A 2 10.36 -6.12 6.97
N LEU A 3 9.99 -6.03 8.26
CA LEU A 3 8.77 -6.66 8.77
C LEU A 3 7.50 -6.09 8.12
N SER A 4 7.46 -4.78 7.86
CA SER A 4 6.32 -4.14 7.19
C SER A 4 6.09 -4.69 5.78
N LEU A 5 7.16 -5.04 5.06
CA LEU A 5 7.06 -5.72 3.77
C LEU A 5 6.44 -7.12 3.89
N LEU A 6 6.92 -7.91 4.84
CA LEU A 6 6.51 -9.30 4.99
C LEU A 6 5.12 -9.47 5.59
N GLN A 7 4.64 -8.48 6.34
CA GLN A 7 3.37 -8.53 7.04
C GLN A 7 2.24 -7.79 6.30
N ASN A 8 2.43 -7.48 5.00
CA ASN A 8 1.49 -6.68 4.21
C ASN A 8 1.16 -5.31 4.83
N GLY A 9 2.08 -4.77 5.62
CA GLY A 9 1.96 -3.43 6.21
C GLY A 9 2.31 -2.34 5.20
N LYS A 10 1.97 -1.09 5.51
CA LYS A 10 2.41 0.06 4.70
C LYS A 10 3.93 0.05 4.60
N LEU A 11 4.43 0.13 3.37
CA LEU A 11 5.85 0.25 3.14
C LEU A 11 6.38 1.54 3.77
N PRO A 12 7.43 1.50 4.61
CA PRO A 12 8.03 2.71 5.14
C PRO A 12 8.73 3.49 4.03
N ARG A 13 8.03 4.45 3.42
CA ARG A 13 8.62 5.46 2.51
C ARG A 13 9.36 6.55 3.29
N LEU A 14 10.08 6.15 4.35
CA LEU A 14 10.71 7.05 5.31
C LEU A 14 12.07 7.56 4.78
N LEU A 15 12.62 6.90 3.78
CA LEU A 15 13.91 7.20 3.18
C LEU A 15 13.71 8.05 1.93
N SER A 16 14.51 9.11 1.78
CA SER A 16 14.63 9.82 0.51
C SER A 16 15.24 8.92 -0.56
N SER A 17 15.06 9.25 -1.83
CA SER A 17 15.66 8.48 -2.94
C SER A 17 17.18 8.31 -2.78
N GLU A 18 17.87 9.36 -2.32
CA GLU A 18 19.31 9.35 -2.03
C GLU A 18 19.67 8.33 -0.94
N LEU A 19 18.87 8.25 0.13
CA LEU A 19 19.10 7.30 1.21
C LEU A 19 18.79 5.86 0.79
N VAL A 20 17.80 5.66 -0.08
CA VAL A 20 17.51 4.34 -0.65
C VAL A 20 18.70 3.84 -1.46
N GLU A 21 19.26 4.69 -2.33
CA GLU A 21 20.48 4.37 -3.08
C GLU A 21 21.67 4.07 -2.15
N GLU A 22 21.86 4.89 -1.11
CA GLU A 22 22.92 4.65 -0.12
C GLU A 22 22.73 3.31 0.60
N VAL A 23 21.49 2.97 1.00
CA VAL A 23 21.16 1.70 1.66
C VAL A 23 21.45 0.50 0.76
N PHE A 24 21.13 0.54 -0.53
CA PHE A 24 21.32 -0.61 -1.44
C PHE A 24 22.63 -0.57 -2.23
N SER A 25 23.50 0.42 -2.00
CA SER A 25 24.85 0.47 -2.56
C SER A 25 25.79 -0.54 -1.90
N GLU A 26 26.77 -1.06 -2.64
CA GLU A 26 27.83 -1.93 -2.11
C GLU A 26 28.92 -1.15 -1.33
N SER A 27 28.74 0.17 -1.13
CA SER A 27 29.70 0.99 -0.40
C SER A 27 29.72 0.63 1.09
N GLU A 28 30.87 0.23 1.61
CA GLU A 28 31.10 0.05 3.06
C GLU A 28 31.36 1.37 3.78
N ASN A 29 31.73 2.43 3.04
CA ASN A 29 31.94 3.77 3.56
C ASN A 29 30.62 4.55 3.62
N CYS A 30 29.71 4.16 4.52
CA CYS A 30 28.44 4.85 4.76
C CYS A 30 28.22 5.12 6.25
N LYS A 31 27.21 5.93 6.56
CA LYS A 31 26.88 6.28 7.96
C LYS A 31 26.44 5.04 8.73
N GLN A 32 26.72 4.97 10.03
CA GLN A 32 26.41 3.79 10.87
C GLN A 32 24.94 3.35 10.78
N PHE A 33 23.98 4.29 10.74
CA PHE A 33 22.56 3.94 10.63
C PHE A 33 22.20 3.23 9.31
N ILE A 34 22.96 3.46 8.23
CA ILE A 34 22.79 2.77 6.94
C ILE A 34 23.19 1.31 7.10
N LEU A 35 24.34 1.05 7.74
CA LEU A 35 24.80 -0.31 8.04
C LEU A 35 23.79 -1.07 8.92
N ASP A 36 23.25 -0.42 9.94
CA ASP A 36 22.24 -1.02 10.81
C ASP A 36 20.92 -1.28 10.06
N SER A 37 20.54 -0.38 9.14
CA SER A 37 19.39 -0.58 8.25
C SER A 37 19.58 -1.77 7.32
N ARG A 38 20.76 -1.92 6.71
CA ARG A 38 21.11 -3.08 5.88
C ARG A 38 21.02 -4.37 6.68
N LYS A 39 21.59 -4.42 7.89
CA LYS A 39 21.49 -5.58 8.79
C LYS A 39 20.04 -5.94 9.09
N GLY A 40 19.19 -4.96 9.40
CA GLY A 40 17.78 -5.18 9.67
C GLY A 40 16.98 -5.66 8.44
N LEU A 41 17.35 -5.21 7.24
CA LEU A 41 16.78 -5.69 5.97
C LEU A 41 17.25 -7.11 5.65
N ASP A 42 18.54 -7.40 5.86
CA ASP A 42 19.15 -8.69 5.55
C ASP A 42 18.77 -9.79 6.52
N ALA A 43 18.47 -9.44 7.79
CA ALA A 43 17.93 -10.39 8.77
C ALA A 43 16.64 -11.09 8.32
N LEU A 44 15.91 -10.48 7.38
CA LEU A 44 14.71 -11.04 6.76
C LEU A 44 14.91 -11.35 5.26
N GLY A 45 16.15 -11.34 4.78
CA GLY A 45 16.53 -11.61 3.38
C GLY A 45 16.15 -10.52 2.38
N VAL A 46 15.61 -9.38 2.82
CA VAL A 46 15.13 -8.31 1.92
C VAL A 46 16.29 -7.62 1.21
N TYR A 47 17.39 -7.37 1.93
CA TYR A 47 18.59 -6.78 1.33
C TYR A 47 19.17 -7.69 0.25
N THR A 48 19.45 -8.95 0.60
CA THR A 48 19.90 -9.98 -0.34
C THR A 48 18.97 -10.12 -1.56
N LEU A 49 17.65 -10.06 -1.36
CA LEU A 49 16.68 -10.15 -2.45
C LEU A 49 16.77 -8.92 -3.38
N ALA A 50 16.85 -7.72 -2.82
CA ALA A 50 16.99 -6.48 -3.58
C ALA A 50 18.30 -6.42 -4.38
N SER A 51 19.39 -6.97 -3.85
CA SER A 51 20.66 -7.11 -4.58
C SER A 51 20.54 -8.05 -5.79
N LYS A 52 19.72 -9.10 -5.71
CA LYS A 52 19.47 -10.04 -6.82
C LYS A 52 18.42 -9.55 -7.81
N LEU A 53 17.49 -8.71 -7.34
CA LEU A 53 16.40 -8.14 -8.11
C LEU A 53 16.41 -6.61 -7.93
N PRO A 54 17.28 -5.88 -8.65
CA PRO A 54 17.46 -4.43 -8.46
C PRO A 54 16.17 -3.62 -8.58
N THR A 55 15.20 -4.11 -9.36
CA THR A 55 13.88 -3.49 -9.50
C THR A 55 13.12 -3.37 -8.16
N LEU A 56 13.40 -4.24 -7.18
CA LEU A 56 12.81 -4.15 -5.83
C LEU A 56 13.26 -2.91 -5.08
N VAL A 57 14.39 -2.30 -5.42
CA VAL A 57 14.84 -1.04 -4.80
C VAL A 57 13.83 0.07 -5.04
N HIS A 58 13.18 0.09 -6.21
CA HIS A 58 12.14 1.07 -6.54
C HIS A 58 10.92 1.01 -5.63
N VAL A 59 10.69 -0.12 -4.94
CA VAL A 59 9.62 -0.22 -3.93
C VAL A 59 9.89 0.76 -2.81
N PHE A 60 11.14 0.90 -2.37
CA PHE A 60 11.55 1.78 -1.27
C PHE A 60 11.70 3.24 -1.66
N THR A 61 11.91 3.53 -2.95
CA THR A 61 11.98 4.90 -3.45
C THR A 61 10.62 5.58 -3.29
N PRO A 62 10.55 6.80 -2.73
CA PRO A 62 9.31 7.58 -2.73
C PRO A 62 8.84 7.85 -4.16
N GLY A 63 7.90 7.03 -4.66
CA GLY A 63 7.29 7.21 -5.98
C GLY A 63 6.25 8.32 -6.00
N ALA A 64 5.98 8.88 -7.18
CA ALA A 64 4.81 9.72 -7.41
C ALA A 64 3.54 8.92 -7.07
N SER A 65 2.86 9.31 -5.99
CA SER A 65 1.60 8.68 -5.59
C SER A 65 0.61 8.89 -6.74
N THR A 66 0.30 7.83 -7.51
CA THR A 66 -0.73 7.95 -8.53
C THR A 66 -2.05 8.23 -7.79
N PRO A 67 -2.80 9.27 -8.18
CA PRO A 67 -4.02 9.62 -7.48
C PRO A 67 -4.96 8.41 -7.45
N LEU A 68 -5.43 8.07 -6.25
CA LEU A 68 -6.35 6.96 -6.04
C LEU A 68 -7.66 7.29 -6.76
N SER A 69 -8.12 6.40 -7.64
CA SER A 69 -9.40 6.58 -8.35
C SER A 69 -10.52 5.80 -7.67
N VAL A 70 -11.76 6.19 -7.92
CA VAL A 70 -12.95 5.44 -7.46
C VAL A 70 -12.86 3.97 -7.88
N LYS A 71 -12.50 3.71 -9.14
CA LYS A 71 -12.39 2.35 -9.70
C LYS A 71 -11.34 1.54 -8.95
N LYS A 72 -10.17 2.12 -8.70
CA LYS A 72 -9.09 1.48 -7.93
C LYS A 72 -9.53 1.16 -6.51
N LEU A 73 -10.10 2.13 -5.81
CA LEU A 73 -10.58 1.93 -4.44
C LEU A 73 -11.66 0.85 -4.34
N THR A 74 -12.61 0.81 -5.28
CA THR A 74 -13.65 -0.24 -5.28
C THR A 74 -13.13 -1.62 -5.62
N ASN A 75 -12.05 -1.71 -6.40
CA ASN A 75 -11.40 -3.00 -6.68
C ASN A 75 -10.65 -3.52 -5.44
N ILE A 76 -9.91 -2.64 -4.74
CA ILE A 76 -9.21 -2.98 -3.50
C ILE A 76 -10.20 -3.39 -2.40
N LEU A 77 -11.31 -2.66 -2.27
CA LEU A 77 -12.34 -2.90 -1.26
C LEU A 77 -13.50 -3.75 -1.79
N SER A 78 -13.20 -4.74 -2.61
CA SER A 78 -14.21 -5.64 -3.17
C SER A 78 -14.98 -6.35 -2.05
N PRO A 79 -16.32 -6.31 -2.05
CA PRO A 79 -17.12 -6.85 -0.96
C PRO A 79 -17.20 -8.38 -1.05
N ILE A 80 -17.10 -9.04 0.10
CA ILE A 80 -17.45 -10.46 0.23
C ILE A 80 -18.94 -10.53 0.59
N LEU A 81 -19.76 -10.93 -0.38
CA LEU A 81 -21.21 -11.01 -0.22
C LEU A 81 -21.66 -12.44 0.13
N SER A 82 -22.75 -12.53 0.88
CA SER A 82 -23.43 -13.79 1.17
C SER A 82 -23.99 -14.47 -0.09
N ASP A 83 -24.35 -15.75 0.04
CA ASP A 83 -24.84 -16.58 -1.06
C ASP A 83 -26.02 -15.98 -1.84
N ASN A 84 -26.09 -16.35 -3.12
CA ASN A 84 -27.18 -15.96 -4.01
C ASN A 84 -28.55 -16.37 -3.44
N GLY A 85 -29.52 -15.45 -3.45
CA GLY A 85 -30.88 -15.71 -2.96
C GLY A 85 -31.10 -15.46 -1.46
N SER A 86 -30.05 -15.19 -0.67
CA SER A 86 -30.21 -14.83 0.74
C SER A 86 -30.75 -13.41 0.92
N ASN A 87 -31.70 -13.24 1.85
CA ASN A 87 -32.14 -11.92 2.31
C ASN A 87 -30.96 -11.06 2.81
N LYS A 88 -29.93 -11.72 3.35
CA LYS A 88 -28.71 -11.07 3.84
C LYS A 88 -27.92 -10.43 2.68
N ARG A 89 -27.76 -11.14 1.56
CA ARG A 89 -27.08 -10.62 0.36
C ARG A 89 -27.76 -9.36 -0.17
N ARG A 90 -29.10 -9.32 -0.16
CA ARG A 90 -29.85 -8.13 -0.61
C ARG A 90 -29.52 -6.90 0.23
N LEU A 91 -29.43 -7.06 1.55
CA LEU A 91 -29.06 -5.97 2.46
C LEU A 91 -27.60 -5.56 2.27
N GLU A 92 -26.68 -6.52 2.19
CA GLU A 92 -25.25 -6.25 1.95
C GLU A 92 -25.03 -5.49 0.64
N ALA A 93 -25.69 -5.90 -0.44
CA ALA A 93 -25.62 -5.22 -1.74
C ALA A 93 -26.17 -3.78 -1.67
N ALA A 94 -27.28 -3.57 -0.95
CA ALA A 94 -27.86 -2.24 -0.77
C ALA A 94 -26.94 -1.30 0.04
N VAL A 95 -26.28 -1.83 1.07
CA VAL A 95 -25.28 -1.09 1.86
C VAL A 95 -24.04 -0.77 1.01
N TYR A 96 -23.51 -1.76 0.28
CA TYR A 96 -22.38 -1.57 -0.61
C TYR A 96 -22.67 -0.54 -1.70
N ALA A 97 -23.87 -0.54 -2.28
CA ALA A 97 -24.27 0.47 -3.25
C ALA A 97 -24.26 1.90 -2.67
N LYS A 98 -24.71 2.07 -1.41
CA LYS A 98 -24.60 3.36 -0.70
C LYS A 98 -23.15 3.75 -0.44
N PHE A 99 -22.29 2.79 -0.10
CA PHE A 99 -20.86 3.02 0.08
C PHE A 99 -20.18 3.47 -1.23
N VAL A 100 -20.45 2.80 -2.35
CA VAL A 100 -19.93 3.21 -3.67
C VAL A 100 -20.43 4.60 -4.05
N LYS A 101 -21.69 4.93 -3.75
CA LYS A 101 -22.21 6.28 -3.96
C LYS A 101 -21.44 7.30 -3.11
N TYR A 102 -21.18 7.01 -1.84
CA TYR A 102 -20.39 7.87 -0.96
C TYR A 102 -18.98 8.10 -1.50
N ILE A 103 -18.29 7.04 -1.96
CA ILE A 103 -16.96 7.15 -2.58
C ILE A 103 -16.97 8.12 -3.77
N ARG A 104 -18.01 8.07 -4.62
CA ARG A 104 -18.12 9.00 -5.77
C ARG A 104 -18.28 10.45 -5.32
N GLU A 105 -19.09 10.69 -4.29
CA GLU A 105 -19.27 12.04 -3.72
C GLU A 105 -17.96 12.59 -3.15
N VAL A 106 -17.17 11.75 -2.49
CA VAL A 106 -15.82 12.07 -2.00
C VAL A 106 -14.89 12.41 -3.16
N ALA A 107 -14.86 11.59 -4.21
CA ALA A 107 -14.03 11.84 -5.38
C ALA A 107 -14.38 13.14 -6.12
N SER A 108 -15.65 13.57 -6.04
CA SER A 108 -16.11 14.85 -6.59
C SER A 108 -15.91 16.06 -5.67
N GLY A 109 -15.34 15.87 -4.47
CA GLY A 109 -15.08 16.95 -3.52
C GLY A 109 -16.30 17.39 -2.67
N HIS A 110 -17.42 16.67 -2.74
CA HIS A 110 -18.66 17.03 -2.03
C HIS A 110 -18.67 16.60 -0.55
N ARG A 111 -17.53 16.19 0.00
CA ARG A 111 -17.40 15.66 1.37
C ARG A 111 -16.31 16.35 2.20
N GLY A 112 -16.00 17.60 1.86
CA GLY A 112 -15.06 18.43 2.62
C GLY A 112 -13.65 17.83 2.58
N ASP A 113 -13.08 17.59 3.76
CA ASP A 113 -11.69 17.15 3.93
C ASP A 113 -11.47 15.63 3.75
N VAL A 114 -12.55 14.87 3.55
CA VAL A 114 -12.43 13.43 3.30
C VAL A 114 -11.90 13.21 1.89
N THR A 115 -10.81 12.45 1.78
CA THR A 115 -10.21 12.04 0.50
C THR A 115 -10.33 10.53 0.29
N LEU A 116 -10.18 10.06 -0.94
CA LEU A 116 -10.15 8.62 -1.21
C LEU A 116 -9.03 7.91 -0.44
N ASN A 117 -7.86 8.56 -0.32
CA ASN A 117 -6.73 8.08 0.46
C ASN A 117 -7.08 7.94 1.95
N SER A 118 -7.83 8.89 2.52
CA SER A 118 -8.28 8.81 3.91
C SER A 118 -9.23 7.62 4.16
N ILE A 119 -10.09 7.30 3.18
CA ILE A 119 -10.96 6.11 3.24
C ILE A 119 -10.12 4.84 3.20
N LEU A 120 -9.17 4.75 2.26
CA LEU A 120 -8.30 3.58 2.16
C LEU A 120 -7.51 3.39 3.47
N GLN A 121 -6.92 4.46 4.00
CA GLN A 121 -6.16 4.43 5.25
C GLN A 121 -7.00 4.00 6.44
N PHE A 122 -8.25 4.45 6.53
CA PHE A 122 -9.17 4.03 7.58
C PHE A 122 -9.46 2.53 7.54
N VAL A 123 -9.57 1.94 6.34
CA VAL A 123 -9.93 0.53 6.17
C VAL A 123 -8.73 -0.40 6.25
N THR A 124 -7.58 0.01 5.69
CA THR A 124 -6.42 -0.88 5.49
C THR A 124 -5.18 -0.46 6.28
N GLY A 125 -5.18 0.73 6.88
CA GLY A 125 -3.99 1.33 7.48
C GLY A 125 -3.00 1.93 6.46
N ALA A 126 -3.28 1.83 5.16
CA ALA A 126 -2.48 2.39 4.08
C ALA A 126 -3.29 3.42 3.26
N ASP A 127 -2.69 4.54 2.95
CA ASP A 127 -3.26 5.64 2.15
C ASP A 127 -2.92 5.51 0.65
N GLU A 128 -2.24 4.44 0.25
CA GLU A 128 -1.78 4.20 -1.11
C GLU A 128 -2.10 2.77 -1.55
N GLU A 129 -2.20 2.62 -2.86
CA GLU A 129 -2.34 1.31 -3.49
C GLU A 129 -1.06 0.48 -3.31
N PRO A 130 -1.16 -0.84 -3.07
CA PRO A 130 -0.01 -1.72 -3.10
C PRO A 130 0.65 -1.72 -4.49
N ILE A 131 1.98 -1.73 -4.53
CA ILE A 131 2.76 -1.69 -5.79
C ILE A 131 2.52 -2.94 -6.66
N LEU A 132 2.09 -4.04 -6.04
CA LEU A 132 1.66 -5.25 -6.70
C LEU A 132 0.14 -5.38 -6.47
N GLU A 133 -0.62 -5.67 -7.54
CA GLU A 133 -2.08 -5.84 -7.43
C GLU A 133 -2.43 -6.86 -6.33
N PRO A 134 -3.51 -6.65 -5.54
CA PRO A 134 -3.94 -7.62 -4.56
C PRO A 134 -4.21 -8.96 -5.25
N ILE A 135 -3.57 -10.03 -4.77
CA ILE A 135 -3.86 -11.39 -5.22
C ILE A 135 -5.34 -11.65 -4.92
N GLN A 136 -6.16 -11.87 -5.96
CA GLN A 136 -7.51 -12.40 -5.77
C GLN A 136 -7.36 -13.86 -5.28
N ILE A 137 -7.58 -14.06 -3.98
CA ILE A 137 -7.64 -15.40 -3.35
C ILE A 137 -9.09 -15.87 -3.34
#